data_AF-A0A2U3QZE5-F1
#
_entry.id   AF-A0A2U3QZE5-F1
#
_cell.length_a   1.000
_cell.length_b   1.000
_cell.length_c   1.000
_cell.angle_alpha   90.00
_cell.angle_beta   90.00
_cell.angle_gamma   90.00
#
_symmetry.space_group_name_H-M   'P 1'
#
loop_
_entity.id
_entity.type
_entity.pdbx_description
1 polymer ?
#
loop_
_entity_poly.entity_id
_entity_poly.type
_entity_poly.pdbx_seq_one_letter_code
_entity_poly.pdbx_strand_id
1 'polypeptide(L)'
;MRVTNNEREMQDAYNSARLDATYNFNDSRVFIEKFIQNLHHIEIQLLVGKYGNGICLGKRECSIQRHHQKIIEEDPSSFFK
;
A
#
# COMPACT_ATOMS: atom_id res chain seq x y z
N MET A 1 -0.54 6.41 6.86
CA MET A 1 0.18 7.06 5.74
C MET A 1 -0.27 8.51 5.64
N ARG A 2 0.62 9.42 5.26
CA ARG A 2 0.31 10.84 5.01
C ARG A 2 1.01 11.28 3.72
N VAL A 3 0.32 12.08 2.90
CA VAL A 3 0.89 12.70 1.70
C VAL A 3 1.37 14.10 2.09
N THR A 4 2.57 14.48 1.65
CA THR A 4 3.14 15.80 1.88
C THR A 4 3.54 16.40 0.54
N ASN A 5 3.19 17.65 0.29
CA ASN A 5 3.45 18.31 -1.00
C ASN A 5 4.59 19.33 -0.94
N ASN A 6 5.06 19.66 0.26
CA ASN A 6 6.14 20.60 0.50
C ASN A 6 6.85 20.33 1.83
N GLU A 7 8.01 20.96 2.02
CA GLU A 7 8.84 20.77 3.21
C GLU A 7 8.17 21.22 4.51
N ARG A 8 7.29 22.24 4.44
CA ARG A 8 6.60 22.78 5.62
C ARG A 8 5.64 21.76 6.22
N GLU A 9 4.93 21.02 5.38
CA GLU A 9 4.03 19.93 5.79
C GLU A 9 4.77 18.70 6.32
N MET A 10 6.03 18.50 5.92
CA MET A 10 6.78 17.27 6.19
C MET A 10 6.94 17.01 7.68
N GLN A 11 7.39 18.02 8.44
CA GLN A 11 7.72 17.83 9.85
C GLN A 11 6.50 17.38 10.67
N ASP A 12 5.35 18.01 10.44
CA ASP A 12 4.10 17.67 11.13
C ASP A 12 3.59 16.29 10.70
N ALA A 13 3.67 15.97 9.41
CA ALA A 13 3.28 14.67 8.89
C ALA A 13 4.17 13.54 9.43
N TYR A 14 5.48 13.75 9.52
CA TYR A 14 6.44 12.83 10.10
C TYR A 14 6.10 12.56 11.57
N ASN A 15 5.98 13.61 12.38
CA ASN A 15 5.69 13.49 13.80
C ASN A 15 4.36 12.74 14.03
N SER A 16 3.33 13.11 13.28
CA SER A 16 2.00 12.52 13.40
C SER A 16 1.98 11.05 12.92
N ALA A 17 2.66 10.72 11.82
CA ALA A 17 2.79 9.32 11.36
C ALA A 17 3.55 8.45 12.37
N ARG A 18 4.57 9.01 13.01
CA ARG A 18 5.37 8.30 14.01
C ARG A 18 4.56 7.97 15.27
N LEU A 19 3.71 8.90 15.71
CA LEU A 19 2.78 8.68 16.82
C LEU A 19 1.79 7.57 16.48
N ASP A 20 1.12 7.64 15.32
CA ASP A 20 0.18 6.60 14.89
C ASP A 20 0.84 5.23 14.80
N ALA A 21 2.08 5.18 14.28
CA ALA A 21 2.85 3.95 14.17
C ALA A 21 3.11 3.33 15.55
N THR A 22 3.51 4.16 16.52
CA THR A 22 3.74 3.75 17.90
C THR A 22 2.46 3.23 18.56
N TYR A 23 1.36 3.97 18.45
CA TYR A 23 0.10 3.61 19.13
C TYR A 23 -0.60 2.39 18.52
N ASN A 24 -0.57 2.22 17.20
CA ASN A 24 -1.32 1.15 16.53
C ASN A 24 -0.48 -0.11 16.26
N PHE A 25 0.85 0.02 16.17
CA PHE A 25 1.74 -1.08 15.76
C PHE A 25 2.89 -1.35 16.75
N ASN A 26 3.00 -0.57 17.83
CA ASN A 26 4.09 -0.66 18.81
C ASN A 26 5.50 -0.54 18.18
N ASP A 27 5.59 0.15 17.04
CA ASP A 27 6.83 0.42 16.33
C ASP A 27 6.75 1.80 15.70
N SER A 28 7.73 2.64 15.99
CA SER A 28 7.76 4.05 15.56
C SER A 28 8.52 4.27 14.26
N ARG A 29 9.03 3.22 13.61
CA ARG A 29 9.78 3.35 12.37
C ARG A 29 8.86 3.78 11.22
N VAL A 30 9.31 4.78 10.46
CA VAL A 30 8.64 5.29 9.26
C VAL A 30 9.67 5.51 8.15
N PHE A 31 9.24 5.41 6.90
CA PHE A 31 10.05 5.72 5.72
C PHE A 31 9.27 6.66 4.78
N ILE A 32 9.95 7.22 3.80
CA ILE A 32 9.37 8.13 2.80
C ILE A 32 9.49 7.46 1.44
N GLU A 33 8.45 7.59 0.62
CA GLU A 33 8.43 7.15 -0.76
C GLU A 33 7.90 8.27 -1.67
N LYS A 34 8.18 8.14 -2.97
CA LYS A 34 7.63 9.06 -3.96
C LYS A 34 6.14 8.80 -4.13
N PHE A 35 5.30 9.81 -3.89
CA PHE A 35 3.87 9.70 -4.11
C PHE A 35 3.54 9.65 -5.62
N ILE A 36 2.78 8.63 -6.04
CA ILE A 36 2.35 8.44 -7.42
C ILE A 36 0.87 8.79 -7.52
N GLN A 37 0.54 9.77 -8.37
CA GLN A 37 -0.83 10.16 -8.64
C GLN A 37 -1.49 9.19 -9.65
N ASN A 38 -2.81 8.97 -9.50
CA ASN A 38 -3.60 8.09 -10.38
C ASN A 38 -3.01 6.67 -10.52
N LEU A 39 -2.50 6.12 -9.40
CA LEU A 39 -1.90 4.79 -9.37
C LEU A 39 -2.97 3.71 -9.52
N HIS A 40 -2.67 2.69 -10.33
CA HIS A 40 -3.38 1.42 -10.29
C HIS A 40 -2.78 0.51 -9.20
N HIS A 41 -3.59 0.10 -8.23
CA HIS A 41 -3.19 -0.84 -7.19
C HIS A 41 -3.43 -2.26 -7.66
N ILE A 42 -2.34 -2.95 -8.02
CA ILE A 42 -2.37 -4.33 -8.52
C ILE A 42 -1.67 -5.23 -7.52
N GLU A 43 -2.35 -6.31 -7.13
CA GLU A 43 -1.79 -7.31 -6.23
C GLU A 43 -1.68 -8.67 -6.91
N ILE A 44 -0.65 -9.42 -6.55
CA ILE A 44 -0.41 -10.77 -7.06
C ILE A 44 -0.55 -11.75 -5.90
N GLN A 45 -1.39 -12.76 -6.07
CA GLN A 45 -1.52 -13.82 -5.09
C GLN A 45 -0.43 -14.88 -5.32
N LEU A 46 0.35 -15.18 -4.27
CA LEU A 46 1.37 -16.22 -4.30
C LEU A 46 0.96 -17.37 -3.36
N LEU A 47 1.26 -18.60 -3.75
CA LEU A 47 1.17 -19.79 -2.90
C LEU A 47 2.51 -20.52 -2.95
N VAL A 48 3.17 -20.68 -1.80
CA VAL A 48 4.49 -21.32 -1.69
C VAL A 48 4.41 -22.52 -0.76
N GLY A 49 4.84 -23.68 -1.25
CA GLY A 49 4.90 -24.92 -0.50
C GLY A 49 6.19 -25.06 0.31
N LYS A 50 6.17 -25.97 1.30
CA LYS A 50 7.30 -26.25 2.20
C LYS A 50 8.62 -26.61 1.50
N TYR A 51 8.53 -27.19 0.29
CA TYR A 51 9.69 -27.63 -0.49
C TYR A 51 10.23 -26.54 -1.44
N GLY A 52 9.82 -25.27 -1.25
CA GLY A 52 10.34 -24.12 -2.00
C GLY A 52 9.66 -23.86 -3.34
N ASN A 53 8.78 -24.75 -3.80
CA ASN A 53 7.98 -24.52 -5.00
C ASN A 53 6.89 -23.47 -4.72
N GLY A 54 6.74 -22.50 -5.62
CA GLY A 54 5.71 -21.46 -5.53
C GLY A 54 4.96 -21.29 -6.84
N ILE A 55 3.69 -20.89 -6.75
CA ILE A 55 2.84 -20.56 -7.88
C ILE A 55 2.23 -19.16 -7.70
N CYS A 56 1.96 -18.50 -8.83
CA CYS A 56 1.18 -17.28 -8.92
C CYS A 56 -0.28 -17.64 -9.24
N LEU A 57 -1.21 -17.17 -8.42
CA LEU A 57 -2.65 -17.41 -8.53
C LEU A 57 -3.38 -16.23 -9.19
N GLY A 58 -2.73 -15.56 -10.13
CA GLY A 58 -3.30 -14.43 -10.85
C GLY A 58 -3.10 -13.08 -10.16
N LYS A 59 -3.81 -12.07 -10.68
CA LYS A 59 -3.65 -10.65 -10.34
C LYS A 59 -5.00 -10.03 -10.00
N ARG A 60 -5.07 -9.31 -8.88
CA ARG A 60 -6.25 -8.54 -8.47
C ARG A 60 -6.09 -7.06 -8.79
N GLU A 61 -7.14 -6.45 -9.31
CA GLU A 61 -7.30 -5.00 -9.42
C GLU A 61 -7.95 -4.48 -8.14
N CYS A 62 -7.23 -3.66 -7.38
CA CYS A 62 -7.67 -3.12 -6.10
C CYS A 62 -7.69 -1.58 -6.10
N SER A 63 -7.72 -0.95 -7.28
CA SER A 63 -7.59 0.50 -7.43
C SER A 63 -8.78 1.31 -6.91
N ILE A 64 -9.95 0.70 -6.76
CA ILE A 64 -11.14 1.38 -6.24
C ILE A 64 -11.01 1.44 -4.71
N GLN A 65 -10.56 2.59 -4.23
CA GLN A 65 -10.25 2.83 -2.83
C GLN A 65 -10.85 4.14 -2.33
N ARG A 66 -11.13 4.22 -1.02
CA ARG A 66 -11.49 5.47 -0.33
C ARG A 66 -10.57 5.63 0.88
N HIS A 67 -9.91 6.79 1.00
CA HIS A 67 -8.92 7.04 2.06
C HIS A 67 -7.85 5.94 2.20
N HIS A 68 -7.37 5.40 1.07
CA HIS A 68 -6.37 4.31 1.01
C HIS A 68 -6.84 2.98 1.62
N GLN A 69 -8.15 2.75 1.64
CA GLN A 69 -8.77 1.48 2.00
C GLN A 69 -9.47 0.91 0.79
N LYS A 70 -9.29 -0.38 0.52
CA LYS A 70 -9.93 -1.09 -0.59
C LYS A 70 -11.44 -1.12 -0.38
N ILE A 71 -12.19 -0.78 -1.44
CA ILE A 71 -13.66 -0.79 -1.43
C ILE A 71 -14.20 -1.85 -2.38
N ILE A 72 -13.62 -1.95 -3.58
CA ILE A 72 -13.95 -2.97 -4.58
C ILE A 72 -12.64 -3.61 -5.05
N GLU A 73 -12.66 -4.93 -5.17
CA GLU A 73 -11.54 -5.74 -5.65
C GLU A 73 -12.06 -6.67 -6.77
N GLU A 74 -11.34 -6.70 -7.90
CA GLU A 74 -11.72 -7.49 -9.08
C GLU A 74 -10.60 -8.46 -9.46
N ASP A 75 -10.98 -9.64 -9.98
CA ASP A 75 -10.08 -10.65 -10.53
C ASP A 75 -10.71 -11.25 -11.80
N PRO A 76 -10.02 -11.26 -12.95
CA PRO A 76 -8.66 -10.74 -13.21
C PRO A 76 -8.61 -9.22 -13.41
N SER A 77 -7.45 -8.61 -13.11
CA SER A 77 -7.26 -7.17 -13.41
C SER A 77 -7.45 -6.85 -14.89
N SER A 78 -8.33 -5.88 -15.16
CA SER A 78 -8.68 -5.39 -16.50
C SER A 78 -7.64 -4.47 -17.13
N PHE A 79 -6.66 -3.99 -16.35
CA PHE A 79 -5.66 -2.99 -16.79
C PHE A 79 -4.58 -3.55 -17.73
N PHE A 80 -4.12 -4.79 -17.50
CA PHE A 80 -3.19 -5.47 -18.42
C PHE A 80 -3.99 -6.43 -19.31
N LYS A 81 -4.53 -5.90 -20.40
CA LYS A 81 -4.95 -6.66 -21.58
C LYS A 81 -3.87 -6.60 -22.64
#